data_AF-A0A7Y5LQ08-F1
#
_entry.id   AF-A0A7Y5LQ08-F1
#
_cell.length_a   1.000
_cell.length_b   1.000
_cell.length_c   1.000
_cell.angle_alpha   90.00
_cell.angle_beta   90.00
_cell.angle_gamma   90.00
#
_symmetry.space_group_name_H-M   'P 1'
#
loop_
_entity.id
_entity.type
_entity.pdbx_description
1 polymer ?
#
loop_
_entity_poly.entity_id
_entity_poly.type
_entity_poly.pdbx_seq_one_letter_code
_entity_poly.pdbx_strand_id
1 'polypeptide(L)'
;RFFLNSWADIACRVGYAYEPTPAPDQRGVTNFVDTDKHLITGGFAFGFLEHPDELERPIQLDVAGQYFHYPQRTYTKSDPTDLIGDYRADGAVWSISATARFLFPW
;
A
#
# COMPACT_ATOMS: atom_id res chain seq x y z
N ARG A 1 -38.81 12.30 -17.13
CA ARG A 1 -37.97 11.89 -18.28
C ARG A 1 -36.93 10.92 -17.73
N PHE A 2 -37.06 9.63 -18.02
CA PHE A 2 -36.05 8.62 -17.67
C PHE A 2 -34.92 8.71 -18.69
N PHE A 3 -33.73 9.17 -18.29
CA PHE A 3 -32.53 9.09 -19.11
C PHE A 3 -31.71 7.90 -18.58
N LEU A 4 -31.78 6.78 -19.30
CA LEU A 4 -30.80 5.69 -19.20
C LEU A 4 -29.53 6.13 -19.94
N ASN A 5 -28.53 6.62 -19.22
CA ASN A 5 -27.09 6.54 -19.57
C ASN A 5 -26.27 7.37 -18.54
N SER A 6 -26.07 6.84 -17.32
CA SER A 6 -25.09 7.38 -16.37
C SER A 6 -24.00 6.32 -16.13
N TRP A 7 -23.08 6.18 -17.08
CA TRP A 7 -21.91 5.33 -16.89
C TRP A 7 -20.92 6.07 -15.98
N ALA A 8 -20.86 5.72 -14.69
CA ALA A 8 -19.82 6.21 -13.80
C ALA A 8 -18.43 5.96 -14.44
N ASP A 9 -17.55 6.96 -14.42
CA ASP A 9 -16.17 6.76 -14.85
C ASP A 9 -15.49 5.83 -13.84
N ILE A 10 -15.18 4.59 -14.27
CA ILE A 10 -14.48 3.62 -13.44
C ILE A 10 -13.06 3.48 -13.95
N ALA A 11 -12.08 3.72 -13.08
CA ALA A 11 -10.68 3.42 -13.37
C ALA A 11 -10.18 2.33 -12.43
N CYS A 12 -9.37 1.40 -12.96
CA CYS A 12 -8.66 0.39 -12.18
C CYS A 12 -7.17 0.70 -12.18
N ARG A 13 -6.51 0.51 -11.03
CA ARG A 13 -5.05 0.63 -10.89
C ARG A 13 -4.53 -0.63 -10.23
N VAL A 14 -3.47 -1.19 -10.79
CA VAL A 14 -2.73 -2.31 -10.21
C VAL A 14 -1.25 -1.97 -10.25
N GLY A 15 -0.50 -2.47 -9.28
CA GLY A 15 0.92 -2.19 -9.17
C GLY A 15 1.68 -3.32 -8.52
N TYR A 16 2.95 -3.41 -8.87
CA TYR A 16 3.92 -4.27 -8.22
C TYR A 16 5.23 -3.51 -8.05
N ALA A 17 5.84 -3.62 -6.88
CA ALA A 17 7.17 -3.09 -6.63
C ALA A 17 7.99 -4.10 -5.83
N TYR A 18 9.29 -4.16 -6.12
CA TYR A 18 10.28 -4.86 -5.31
C TYR A 18 11.24 -3.83 -4.73
N GLU A 19 11.44 -3.86 -3.41
CA GLU A 19 12.37 -2.99 -2.70
C GLU A 19 13.36 -3.87 -1.93
N PRO A 20 14.65 -3.90 -2.33
CA PRO A 20 15.66 -4.63 -1.58
C PRO A 20 15.92 -3.93 -0.24
N THR A 21 16.27 -4.71 0.78
CA THR A 21 16.66 -4.16 2.08
C THR A 21 17.91 -3.27 1.95
N PRO A 22 17.88 -2.01 2.42
CA PRO A 22 19.08 -1.20 2.55
C PRO A 22 19.96 -1.65 3.73
N ALA A 23 19.45 -2.50 4.64
CA ALA A 23 20.19 -2.94 5.81
C ALA A 23 21.26 -3.97 5.43
N PRO A 24 22.56 -3.69 5.68
CA PRO A 24 23.63 -4.64 5.45
C PRO A 24 23.53 -5.82 6.43
N ASP A 25 24.39 -6.82 6.28
CA ASP A 25 24.45 -7.93 7.24
C ASP A 25 24.83 -7.45 8.65
N GLN A 26 23.99 -7.80 9.62
CA GLN A 26 24.05 -7.28 10.98
C GLN A 26 24.70 -8.26 11.95
N ARG A 27 26.03 -8.40 11.86
CA ARG A 27 26.81 -9.35 12.68
C ARG A 27 27.07 -8.88 14.11
N GLY A 28 26.98 -7.58 14.35
CA GLY A 28 27.19 -6.96 15.66
C GLY A 28 25.88 -6.61 16.37
N VAL A 29 25.94 -5.61 17.26
CA VAL A 29 24.87 -5.25 18.21
C VAL A 29 23.58 -4.69 17.57
N THR A 30 23.58 -4.33 16.28
CA THR A 30 22.41 -3.76 15.61
C THR A 30 21.40 -4.85 15.23
N ASN A 31 20.11 -4.54 15.33
CA ASN A 31 19.01 -5.50 15.08
C ASN A 31 17.86 -4.85 14.29
N PHE A 32 18.15 -4.27 13.13
CA PHE A 32 17.13 -3.80 12.21
C PHE A 32 16.34 -5.00 11.67
N VAL A 33 15.02 -5.00 11.89
CA VAL A 33 14.13 -6.04 11.36
C VAL A 33 13.66 -5.60 9.99
N ASP A 34 14.57 -5.68 9.00
CA ASP A 34 14.32 -5.21 7.64
C ASP A 34 14.70 -6.26 6.60
N THR A 35 13.74 -6.65 5.78
CA THR A 35 13.93 -7.65 4.73
C THR A 35 13.56 -7.05 3.39
N ASP A 36 13.91 -7.75 2.31
CA ASP A 36 13.39 -7.41 1.01
C ASP A 36 11.85 -7.35 1.05
N LYS A 37 11.28 -6.51 0.19
CA LYS A 37 9.85 -6.25 0.17
C LYS A 37 9.30 -6.49 -1.22
N HIS A 38 8.26 -7.31 -1.31
CA HIS A 38 7.37 -7.38 -2.46
C HIS A 38 6.09 -6.64 -2.11
N LEU A 39 5.78 -5.58 -2.85
CA LEU A 39 4.56 -4.80 -2.70
C LEU A 39 3.64 -5.10 -3.89
N ILE A 40 2.42 -5.54 -3.60
CA ILE A 40 1.34 -5.71 -4.56
C ILE A 40 0.25 -4.70 -4.21
N THR A 41 -0.17 -3.89 -5.18
CA THR A 41 -1.21 -2.88 -4.97
C THR A 41 -2.34 -3.04 -5.98
N GLY A 42 -3.54 -2.65 -5.56
CA GLY A 42 -4.74 -2.66 -6.39
C GLY A 42 -5.74 -1.64 -5.91
N GLY A 43 -6.52 -1.04 -6.81
CA GLY A 43 -7.54 -0.08 -6.42
C GLY A 43 -8.46 0.32 -7.56
N PHE A 44 -9.59 0.91 -7.18
CA PHE A 44 -10.61 1.41 -8.07
C PHE A 44 -10.89 2.88 -7.78
N ALA A 45 -11.12 3.66 -8.84
CA ALA A 45 -11.66 5.00 -8.78
C ALA A 45 -13.05 5.01 -9.39
N PHE A 46 -13.97 5.73 -8.77
CA PHE A 46 -15.35 5.89 -9.20
C PHE A 46 -15.66 7.38 -9.30
N GLY A 47 -16.02 7.85 -10.50
CA GLY A 47 -16.57 9.18 -10.72
C GLY A 47 -18.09 9.13 -10.75
N PHE A 48 -18.74 9.89 -9.87
CA PHE A 48 -20.21 9.98 -9.83
C PHE A 48 -20.70 11.09 -10.76
N LEU A 49 -21.30 10.72 -11.89
CA LEU A 49 -21.88 11.67 -12.87
C LEU A 49 -23.06 12.46 -12.31
N GLU A 50 -23.80 11.86 -11.37
CA GLU A 50 -24.91 12.51 -10.68
C GLU A 50 -24.44 12.93 -9.29
N HIS A 51 -24.58 14.22 -9.00
CA HIS A 51 -24.20 14.87 -7.76
C HIS A 51 -25.34 15.82 -7.33
N PRO A 52 -25.52 16.05 -6.02
CA PRO A 52 -26.48 17.04 -5.51
C PRO A 52 -26.28 18.39 -6.21
N ASP A 53 -27.37 19.15 -6.45
CA ASP A 53 -27.30 20.47 -7.11
C ASP A 53 -26.34 21.44 -6.39
N GLU A 54 -26.08 21.22 -5.09
CA GLU A 54 -25.12 21.98 -4.28
C GLU A 54 -23.65 21.69 -4.61
N LEU A 55 -23.38 20.59 -5.31
CA LEU A 55 -22.05 20.22 -5.79
C LEU A 55 -21.99 20.51 -7.29
N GLU A 56 -21.13 21.43 -7.70
CA GLU A 56 -21.05 21.79 -9.13
C GLU A 56 -20.27 20.77 -9.96
N ARG A 57 -19.45 19.91 -9.33
CA ARG A 57 -18.66 18.88 -10.03
C ARG A 57 -18.75 17.51 -9.37
N PRO A 58 -18.66 16.41 -10.16
CA PRO A 58 -18.65 15.04 -9.68
C PRO A 58 -17.78 14.81 -8.45
N ILE A 59 -18.31 14.06 -7.48
CA ILE A 59 -17.49 13.47 -6.42
C ILE A 59 -16.67 12.34 -7.04
N GLN A 60 -15.39 12.27 -6.70
CA GLN A 60 -14.55 11.13 -7.02
C GLN A 60 -14.24 10.34 -5.74
N LEU A 61 -14.45 9.03 -5.79
CA LEU A 61 -14.09 8.10 -4.72
C LEU A 61 -12.99 7.17 -5.22
N ASP A 62 -11.89 7.07 -4.49
CA ASP A 62 -10.83 6.11 -4.72
C ASP A 62 -10.76 5.14 -3.53
N VAL A 63 -10.68 3.84 -3.81
CA VAL A 63 -10.40 2.80 -2.80
C VAL A 63 -9.21 1.99 -3.29
N ALA A 64 -8.21 1.79 -2.45
CA ALA A 64 -7.02 1.02 -2.78
C ALA A 64 -6.58 0.12 -1.63
N GLY A 65 -6.12 -1.07 -1.97
CA GLY A 65 -5.49 -2.04 -1.09
C GLY A 65 -4.03 -2.27 -1.49
N GLN A 66 -3.21 -2.57 -0.49
CA GLN A 66 -1.80 -2.92 -0.67
C GLN A 66 -1.47 -4.12 0.21
N TYR A 67 -0.69 -5.04 -0.34
CA TYR A 67 -0.14 -6.20 0.33
C TYR A 67 1.38 -6.15 0.24
N PHE A 68 2.04 -6.13 1.39
CA PHE A 68 3.48 -6.21 1.52
C PHE A 68 3.84 -7.62 1.98
N HIS A 69 4.66 -8.32 1.20
CA HIS A 69 5.26 -9.58 1.58
C HIS A 69 6.75 -9.36 1.85
N TYR A 70 7.19 -9.85 3.00
CA TYR A 70 8.56 -9.76 3.51
C TYR A 70 9.15 -11.18 3.52
N PRO A 71 9.92 -11.58 2.50
CA PRO A 71 10.56 -12.89 2.48
C PRO A 71 11.50 -13.07 3.65
N GLN A 72 11.62 -14.31 4.12
CA GLN A 72 12.42 -14.60 5.31
C GLN A 72 13.90 -14.30 5.10
N ARG A 73 14.46 -13.43 5.97
CA ARG A 73 15.90 -13.19 6.10
C ARG A 73 16.40 -13.76 7.42
N THR A 74 17.58 -14.41 7.37
CA THR A 74 18.26 -14.91 8.58
C THR A 74 19.41 -13.98 8.92
N TYR A 75 19.52 -13.62 10.19
CA TYR A 75 20.58 -12.81 10.77
C TYR A 75 21.44 -13.67 11.68
N THR A 76 22.74 -13.68 11.42
CA THR A 76 23.72 -14.43 12.21
C THR A 76 24.68 -13.46 12.87
N LYS A 77 24.77 -13.55 14.20
CA LYS A 77 25.68 -12.78 15.04
C LYS A 77 27.03 -13.45 15.09
N SER A 78 28.08 -12.64 15.14
CA SER A 78 29.44 -13.17 15.29
C SER A 78 29.80 -13.47 16.74
N ASP A 79 29.16 -12.80 17.70
CA ASP A 79 29.40 -12.98 19.12
C ASP A 79 28.38 -13.98 19.71
N PRO A 80 28.82 -15.14 20.24
CA PRO A 80 27.92 -16.11 20.86
C PRO A 80 27.31 -15.62 22.18
N THR A 81 27.79 -14.50 22.72
CA THR A 81 27.25 -13.85 23.93
C THR A 81 26.35 -12.65 23.62
N ASP A 82 26.02 -12.42 22.33
CA ASP A 82 25.06 -11.39 21.94
C ASP A 82 23.70 -11.63 22.61
N LEU A 83 23.15 -10.59 23.22
CA LEU A 83 21.92 -10.67 24.01
C LEU A 83 20.68 -11.03 23.17
N ILE A 84 20.67 -10.67 21.88
CA ILE A 84 19.58 -10.96 20.95
C ILE A 84 19.85 -12.28 20.22
N GLY A 85 21.12 -12.51 19.85
CA GLY A 85 21.55 -13.71 19.15
C GLY A 85 21.06 -13.76 17.69
N ASP A 86 21.15 -14.94 17.11
CA ASP A 86 20.68 -15.20 15.75
C ASP A 86 19.15 -15.14 15.69
N TYR A 87 18.61 -14.54 14.64
CA TYR A 87 17.17 -14.44 14.46
C TYR A 87 16.75 -14.51 13.00
N ARG A 88 15.46 -14.81 12.78
CA ARG A 88 14.81 -14.79 11.48
C ARG A 88 13.72 -13.74 11.49
N ALA A 89 13.58 -13.03 10.38
CA ALA A 89 12.52 -12.05 10.18
C ALA A 89 11.83 -12.33 8.85
N ASP A 90 10.51 -12.37 8.88
CA ASP A 90 9.60 -12.44 7.75
C ASP A 90 8.27 -11.81 8.14
N GLY A 91 7.36 -11.67 7.19
CA GLY A 91 6.01 -11.28 7.52
C GLY A 91 5.17 -10.79 6.35
N ALA A 92 4.03 -10.23 6.72
CA ALA A 92 3.10 -9.62 5.79
C ALA A 92 2.42 -8.40 6.43
N VAL A 93 2.21 -7.35 5.63
CA VAL A 93 1.43 -6.17 6.04
C VAL A 93 0.32 -5.93 5.01
N TRP A 94 -0.88 -5.65 5.51
CA TRP A 94 -2.01 -5.24 4.69
C TRP A 94 -2.31 -3.76 4.95
N SER A 95 -2.56 -3.00 3.89
CA SER A 95 -3.01 -1.62 3.97
C SER A 95 -4.24 -1.42 3.10
N ILE A 96 -5.22 -0.70 3.61
CA ILE A 96 -6.42 -0.30 2.89
C ILE A 96 -6.55 1.21 3.03
N SER A 97 -6.89 1.89 1.94
CA SER A 97 -7.09 3.33 1.89
C SER A 97 -8.35 3.65 1.11
N ALA A 98 -9.05 4.69 1.54
CA ALA A 98 -10.16 5.28 0.81
C ALA A 98 -9.96 6.79 0.77
N THR A 99 -10.32 7.42 -0.33
CA THR A 99 -10.22 8.87 -0.51
C THR A 99 -11.46 9.36 -1.23
N ALA A 100 -12.04 10.45 -0.74
CA ALA A 100 -13.09 11.18 -1.43
C ALA A 100 -12.55 12.56 -1.83
N ARG A 101 -12.78 12.94 -3.09
CA ARG A 101 -12.41 14.24 -3.62
C ARG A 101 -13.66 15.01 -4.02
N PHE A 102 -13.82 16.18 -3.42
CA PHE A 102 -14.84 17.15 -3.76
C PHE A 102 -14.17 18.23 -4.62
N LEU A 103 -14.69 18.44 -5.83
CA LEU A 103 -14.20 19.45 -6.75
C LEU A 103 -15.15 20.64 -6.67
N PHE A 104 -14.68 21.78 -6.18
CA PHE A 104 -15.45 23.02 -6.13
C PHE A 104 -15.02 23.96 -7.27
N PRO A 105 -15.91 24.80 -7.80
CA PRO A 105 -15.46 26.03 -8.45
C PRO A 105 -14.69 26.89 -7.43
N TRP A 106 -13.79 27.72 -7.92
CA TRP A 106 -13.14 28.77 -7.13
C TRP A 106 -14.14 29.77 -6.56
#